data_AF-A0A2V1DX81-F1
#
_entry.id   AF-A0A2V1DX81-F1
#
_cell.length_a   1.000
_cell.length_b   1.000
_cell.length_c   1.000
_cell.angle_alpha   90.00
_cell.angle_beta   90.00
_cell.angle_gamma   90.00
#
_symmetry.space_group_name_H-M   'P 1'
#
loop_
_entity.id
_entity.type
_entity.pdbx_description
1 polymer ?
#
loop_
_entity_poly.entity_id
_entity_poly.type
_entity_poly.pdbx_seq_one_letter_code
_entity_poly.pdbx_strand_id
1 'polypeptide(L)'
;MSSKLDHSIVASLAAISFAIGWTVFVYHLVKTAHVSQEEGHWINVARNEAYGLCYNGCNDCYDVISIEDACFMTRKVTVPGVDCDANNIWAWADRYPLECLVAVGNIYKHNAVWWKKFWLSSLWLLNALSVVIYKLVYSILELFSVNKEYHLVHGRRRNSSTPLLSTFMVSFLAVTLLPSSTAYRCMHEAPVYNQHFINAEGSLYGQIHGWLSNCYDESFSCGEICSTATSDGKKSCDTTWCSQPRLDKPPSYYVDSAAHRVMSCGFQLTRTVPGWVDKRIANPRIEGELWVKVSVNQFNNSDGLLQQVQCLYDIVAPPQ
;
A
#
# COMPACT_ATOMS: atom_id res chain seq x y z
N MET A 1 30.67 19.25 48.02
CA MET A 1 30.96 18.44 46.81
C MET A 1 30.39 17.01 46.87
N SER A 2 30.05 16.46 48.04
CA SER A 2 29.55 15.08 48.18
C SER A 2 28.11 14.84 47.67
N SER A 3 27.18 15.81 47.80
CA SER A 3 25.76 15.57 47.53
C SER A 3 25.36 15.42 46.05
N LYS A 4 26.18 15.94 45.11
CA LYS A 4 25.91 15.81 43.66
C LYS A 4 26.23 14.42 43.11
N LEU A 5 27.15 13.69 43.76
CA LEU A 5 27.55 12.36 43.31
C LEU A 5 26.43 11.33 43.58
N ASP A 6 25.76 11.44 44.72
CA ASP A 6 24.72 10.49 45.13
C ASP A 6 23.46 10.54 44.24
N HIS A 7 23.05 11.72 43.77
CA HIS A 7 21.85 11.84 42.92
C HIS A 7 22.06 11.25 41.51
N SER A 8 23.28 11.29 40.97
CA SER A 8 23.62 10.74 39.65
C SER A 8 23.59 9.20 39.65
N ILE A 9 24.10 8.59 40.73
CA ILE A 9 24.11 7.13 40.89
C ILE A 9 22.69 6.59 41.03
N VAL A 10 21.84 7.24 41.84
CA VAL A 10 20.44 6.83 42.04
C VAL A 10 19.64 6.95 40.75
N ALA A 11 19.80 8.04 39.97
CA ALA A 11 19.13 8.21 38.69
C ALA A 11 19.54 7.14 37.66
N SER A 12 20.84 6.79 37.63
CA SER A 12 21.37 5.76 36.73
C SER A 12 20.82 4.37 37.07
N LEU A 13 20.75 4.01 38.35
CA LEU A 13 20.19 2.74 38.80
C LEU A 13 18.69 2.62 38.51
N ALA A 14 17.94 3.72 38.68
CA ALA A 14 16.52 3.77 38.32
C ALA A 14 16.31 3.58 36.82
N ALA A 15 17.13 4.22 35.98
CA ALA A 15 17.07 4.07 34.53
C ALA A 15 17.39 2.64 34.07
N ILE A 16 18.41 2.00 34.65
CA ILE A 16 18.76 0.60 34.36
C ILE A 16 17.62 -0.34 34.76
N SER A 17 17.06 -0.14 35.96
CA SER A 17 15.95 -0.96 36.45
C SER A 17 14.71 -0.83 35.57
N PHE A 18 14.39 0.39 35.12
CA PHE A 18 13.32 0.63 34.16
C PHE A 18 13.60 -0.04 32.81
N ALA A 19 14.81 0.07 32.28
CA ALA A 19 15.19 -0.55 31.01
C ALA A 19 15.09 -2.09 31.05
N ILE A 20 15.49 -2.71 32.17
CA ILE A 20 15.34 -4.16 32.40
C ILE A 20 13.86 -4.52 32.53
N GLY A 21 13.09 -3.76 33.31
CA GLY A 21 11.65 -3.97 33.46
C GLY A 21 10.91 -3.90 32.12
N TRP A 22 11.23 -2.89 31.29
CA TRP A 22 10.69 -2.73 29.94
C TRP A 22 11.06 -3.90 29.03
N THR A 23 12.33 -4.31 29.06
CA THR A 23 12.84 -5.47 28.31
C THR A 23 12.05 -6.74 28.64
N VAL A 24 11.87 -7.04 29.94
CA VAL A 24 11.11 -8.20 30.39
C VAL A 24 9.63 -8.09 30.00
N PHE A 25 9.05 -6.89 30.12
CA PHE A 25 7.68 -6.62 29.71
C PHE A 25 7.45 -6.84 28.22
N VAL A 26 8.28 -6.26 27.34
CA VAL A 26 8.18 -6.45 25.89
C VAL A 26 8.41 -7.91 25.51
N TYR A 27 9.40 -8.57 26.12
CA TYR A 27 9.63 -10.01 25.91
C TYR A 27 8.38 -10.84 26.26
N HIS A 28 7.74 -10.55 27.39
CA HIS A 28 6.51 -11.22 27.80
C HIS A 28 5.39 -10.98 26.78
N LEU A 29 5.16 -9.72 26.36
CA LEU A 29 4.15 -9.38 25.35
C LEU A 29 4.35 -10.14 24.04
N VAL A 30 5.58 -10.16 23.51
CA VAL A 30 5.93 -10.88 22.27
C VAL A 30 5.68 -12.39 22.44
N LYS A 31 6.04 -12.95 23.60
CA LYS A 31 5.89 -14.39 23.89
C LYS A 31 4.42 -14.80 24.04
N THR A 32 3.58 -13.97 24.67
CA THR A 32 2.16 -14.24 24.89
C THR A 32 1.26 -13.75 23.74
N ALA A 33 1.86 -13.23 22.66
CA ALA A 33 1.12 -12.79 21.49
C ALA A 33 0.40 -13.98 20.83
N HIS A 34 -0.93 -13.95 20.89
CA HIS A 34 -1.80 -14.90 20.24
C HIS A 34 -2.78 -14.16 19.32
N VAL A 35 -3.31 -14.90 18.35
CA VAL A 35 -4.40 -14.48 17.46
C VAL A 35 -5.61 -15.39 17.71
N SER A 36 -6.73 -15.16 17.02
CA SER A 36 -7.90 -16.03 17.12
C SER A 36 -7.49 -17.50 16.94
N GLN A 37 -7.94 -18.37 17.83
CA GLN A 37 -7.68 -19.81 17.73
C GLN A 37 -8.78 -20.55 16.99
N GLU A 38 -9.92 -19.90 16.79
CA GLU A 38 -11.07 -20.47 16.10
C GLU A 38 -10.76 -20.71 14.62
N GLU A 39 -10.89 -21.96 14.18
CA GLU A 39 -10.62 -22.36 12.80
C GLU A 39 -11.57 -21.68 11.81
N GLY A 40 -12.86 -21.57 12.17
CA GLY A 40 -13.88 -20.92 11.36
C GLY A 40 -13.54 -19.46 11.00
N HIS A 41 -12.87 -18.74 11.91
CA HIS A 41 -12.38 -17.39 11.62
C HIS A 41 -11.38 -17.37 10.45
N TRP A 42 -10.38 -18.26 10.48
CA TRP A 42 -9.33 -18.29 9.45
C TRP A 42 -9.80 -18.89 8.12
N ILE A 43 -10.73 -19.84 8.17
CA ILE A 43 -11.45 -20.32 6.98
C ILE A 43 -12.19 -19.15 6.31
N ASN A 44 -12.89 -18.33 7.10
CA ASN A 44 -13.60 -17.17 6.56
C ASN A 44 -12.63 -16.10 6.01
N VAL A 45 -11.49 -15.87 6.67
CA VAL A 45 -10.43 -15.01 6.15
C VAL A 45 -9.90 -15.54 4.82
N ALA A 46 -9.55 -16.83 4.71
CA ALA A 46 -9.10 -17.44 3.47
C ALA A 46 -10.16 -17.33 2.35
N ARG A 47 -11.43 -17.54 2.70
CA ARG A 47 -12.54 -17.42 1.76
C ARG A 47 -12.67 -16.01 1.21
N ASN A 48 -12.54 -14.97 2.03
CA ASN A 48 -12.78 -13.60 1.61
C ASN A 48 -11.52 -12.93 1.03
N GLU A 49 -10.39 -13.03 1.74
CA GLU A 49 -9.15 -12.30 1.44
C GLU A 49 -8.27 -12.98 0.37
N ALA A 50 -8.41 -14.29 0.17
CA ALA A 50 -7.70 -15.00 -0.91
C ALA A 50 -8.65 -15.36 -2.05
N TYR A 51 -9.56 -16.31 -1.82
CA TYR A 51 -10.43 -16.79 -2.88
C TYR A 51 -11.45 -15.76 -3.35
N GLY A 52 -12.11 -15.07 -2.42
CA GLY A 52 -13.13 -14.06 -2.71
C GLY A 52 -12.55 -12.90 -3.49
N LEU A 53 -11.41 -12.37 -3.03
CA LEU A 53 -10.69 -11.32 -3.73
C LEU A 53 -10.16 -11.81 -5.10
N CYS A 54 -9.62 -13.02 -5.19
CA CYS A 54 -9.15 -13.58 -6.47
C CYS A 54 -10.28 -13.79 -7.48
N TYR A 55 -11.46 -14.27 -7.06
CA TYR A 55 -12.59 -14.56 -7.97
C TYR A 55 -13.40 -13.31 -8.31
N ASN A 56 -13.76 -12.53 -7.31
CA ASN A 56 -14.65 -11.39 -7.49
C ASN A 56 -13.88 -10.12 -7.82
N GLY A 57 -12.56 -10.14 -7.66
CA GLY A 57 -11.73 -8.94 -7.78
C GLY A 57 -12.14 -7.93 -6.73
N CYS A 58 -12.01 -6.66 -7.08
CA CYS A 58 -12.52 -5.58 -6.29
C CYS A 58 -13.59 -4.78 -7.06
N ASN A 59 -14.45 -4.07 -6.32
CA ASN A 59 -15.32 -3.07 -6.92
C ASN A 59 -14.57 -1.75 -6.92
N ASP A 60 -14.23 -1.28 -8.12
CA ASP A 60 -13.62 0.00 -8.42
C ASP A 60 -12.46 0.35 -7.47
N CYS A 61 -11.51 -0.57 -7.27
CA CYS A 61 -10.37 -0.36 -6.38
C CYS A 61 -9.12 0.13 -7.11
N TYR A 62 -8.26 0.82 -6.35
CA TYR A 62 -6.94 1.27 -6.79
C TYR A 62 -5.90 0.17 -6.68
N ASP A 63 -6.06 -0.70 -5.68
CA ASP A 63 -5.08 -1.73 -5.35
C ASP A 63 -5.38 -3.03 -6.08
N VAL A 64 -5.17 -2.99 -7.39
CA VAL A 64 -5.29 -4.18 -8.23
C VAL A 64 -4.25 -5.25 -7.88
N ILE A 65 -3.10 -4.84 -7.32
CA ILE A 65 -2.02 -5.75 -6.92
C ILE A 65 -2.51 -6.72 -5.84
N SER A 66 -3.38 -6.26 -4.93
CA SER A 66 -4.01 -7.12 -3.93
C SER A 66 -4.77 -8.32 -4.52
N ILE A 67 -5.35 -8.18 -5.73
CA ILE A 67 -6.07 -9.27 -6.41
C ILE A 67 -5.07 -10.34 -6.89
N GLU A 68 -3.95 -9.92 -7.47
CA GLU A 68 -2.89 -10.84 -7.92
C GLU A 68 -2.26 -11.55 -6.73
N ASP A 69 -1.96 -10.82 -5.65
CA ASP A 69 -1.43 -11.38 -4.41
C ASP A 69 -2.40 -12.41 -3.80
N ALA A 70 -3.70 -12.12 -3.81
CA ALA A 70 -4.73 -13.04 -3.35
C ALA A 70 -4.77 -14.32 -4.17
N CYS A 71 -4.75 -14.23 -5.50
CA CYS A 71 -4.66 -15.40 -6.37
C CYS A 71 -3.37 -16.19 -6.12
N PHE A 72 -2.23 -15.51 -6.01
CA PHE A 72 -0.94 -16.14 -5.73
C PHE A 72 -0.92 -16.87 -4.39
N MET A 73 -1.58 -16.34 -3.36
CA MET A 73 -1.69 -16.98 -2.05
C MET A 73 -2.38 -18.35 -2.13
N THR A 74 -3.37 -18.53 -2.99
CA THR A 74 -4.05 -19.82 -3.17
C THR A 74 -3.13 -20.87 -3.83
N ARG A 75 -2.28 -20.45 -4.76
CA ARG A 75 -1.29 -21.30 -5.44
C ARG A 75 -0.15 -21.78 -4.54
N LYS A 76 0.13 -21.09 -3.43
CA LYS A 76 1.19 -21.50 -2.47
C LYS A 76 0.87 -22.78 -1.72
N VAL A 77 -0.39 -23.20 -1.72
CA VAL A 77 -0.86 -24.34 -0.94
C VAL A 77 -0.88 -25.59 -1.82
N THR A 78 -0.33 -26.69 -1.30
CA THR A 78 -0.40 -28.00 -1.94
C THR A 78 -1.15 -28.96 -1.02
N VAL A 79 -2.37 -29.34 -1.41
CA VAL A 79 -3.16 -30.37 -0.73
C VAL A 79 -3.18 -31.62 -1.62
N PRO A 80 -2.80 -32.81 -1.11
CA PRO A 80 -2.83 -34.03 -1.91
C PRO A 80 -4.23 -34.31 -2.47
N GLY A 81 -4.34 -34.46 -3.79
CA GLY A 81 -5.58 -34.83 -4.47
C GLY A 81 -6.60 -33.70 -4.66
N VAL A 82 -6.28 -32.45 -4.27
CA VAL A 82 -7.18 -31.29 -4.44
C VAL A 82 -6.39 -30.14 -5.09
N ASP A 83 -6.93 -29.56 -6.17
CA ASP A 83 -6.38 -28.34 -6.75
C ASP A 83 -6.87 -27.13 -5.96
N CYS A 84 -5.93 -26.40 -5.35
CA CYS A 84 -6.21 -25.19 -4.58
C CYS A 84 -5.93 -23.91 -5.37
N ASP A 85 -5.37 -23.99 -6.58
CA ASP A 85 -5.07 -22.80 -7.37
C ASP A 85 -6.35 -22.16 -7.86
N ALA A 86 -6.67 -20.97 -7.33
CA ALA A 86 -7.84 -20.22 -7.72
C ALA A 86 -7.88 -19.94 -9.23
N ASN A 87 -6.72 -19.81 -9.88
CA ASN A 87 -6.62 -19.60 -11.32
C ASN A 87 -7.10 -20.81 -12.16
N ASN A 88 -7.14 -22.00 -11.57
CA ASN A 88 -7.59 -23.22 -12.25
C ASN A 88 -9.06 -23.56 -11.93
N ILE A 89 -9.54 -23.17 -10.75
CA ILE A 89 -10.84 -23.62 -10.23
C ILE A 89 -11.92 -22.52 -10.19
N TRP A 90 -11.62 -21.30 -10.64
CA TRP A 90 -12.52 -20.14 -10.61
C TRP A 90 -13.86 -20.30 -11.35
N ALA A 91 -13.96 -21.29 -12.26
CA ALA A 91 -15.17 -21.62 -13.00
C ALA A 91 -15.93 -22.85 -12.46
N TRP A 92 -15.42 -23.51 -11.42
CA TRP A 92 -16.05 -24.72 -10.86
C TRP A 92 -17.39 -24.40 -10.17
N ALA A 93 -18.20 -25.43 -9.92
CA ALA A 93 -19.41 -25.28 -9.10
C ALA A 93 -19.04 -25.11 -7.62
N ASP A 94 -18.15 -25.98 -7.12
CA ASP A 94 -17.54 -25.85 -5.79
C ASP A 94 -16.17 -25.19 -5.91
N ARG A 95 -16.15 -23.86 -5.75
CA ARG A 95 -14.94 -23.04 -5.91
C ARG A 95 -14.21 -22.80 -4.59
N TYR A 96 -14.68 -23.41 -3.50
CA TYR A 96 -14.10 -23.21 -2.18
C TYR A 96 -13.90 -24.54 -1.46
N PRO A 97 -13.03 -25.45 -1.98
CA PRO A 97 -12.76 -26.71 -1.31
C PRO A 97 -12.33 -26.47 0.14
N LEU A 98 -12.95 -27.18 1.08
CA LEU A 98 -12.75 -26.92 2.51
C LEU A 98 -11.29 -27.14 2.91
N GLU A 99 -10.66 -28.17 2.37
CA GLU A 99 -9.25 -28.52 2.61
C GLU A 99 -8.32 -27.38 2.20
N CYS A 100 -8.61 -26.73 1.07
CA CYS A 100 -7.86 -25.58 0.59
C CYS A 100 -8.08 -24.35 1.48
N LEU A 101 -9.33 -24.09 1.92
CA LEU A 101 -9.62 -22.99 2.84
C LEU A 101 -8.90 -23.15 4.17
N VAL A 102 -8.86 -24.36 4.73
CA VAL A 102 -8.13 -24.66 5.97
C VAL A 102 -6.64 -24.41 5.79
N ALA A 103 -6.06 -24.90 4.70
CA ALA A 103 -4.64 -24.75 4.44
C ALA A 103 -4.21 -23.29 4.18
N VAL A 104 -4.97 -22.54 3.37
CA VAL A 104 -4.74 -21.09 3.18
C VAL A 104 -4.99 -20.34 4.50
N GLY A 105 -6.03 -20.70 5.25
CA GLY A 105 -6.33 -20.11 6.55
C GLY A 105 -5.19 -20.26 7.57
N ASN A 106 -4.51 -21.41 7.56
CA ASN A 106 -3.32 -21.63 8.39
C ASN A 106 -2.16 -20.70 8.02
N ILE A 107 -1.97 -20.37 6.74
CA ILE A 107 -0.98 -19.38 6.30
C ILE A 107 -1.34 -18.00 6.86
N TYR A 108 -2.59 -17.56 6.73
CA TYR A 108 -3.05 -16.29 7.30
C TYR A 108 -2.89 -16.23 8.82
N LYS A 109 -3.25 -17.31 9.52
CA LYS A 109 -3.07 -17.43 10.97
C LYS A 109 -1.60 -17.27 11.35
N HIS A 110 -0.70 -17.97 10.67
CA HIS A 110 0.73 -17.88 10.91
C HIS A 110 1.27 -16.46 10.66
N ASN A 111 0.90 -15.86 9.53
CA ASN A 111 1.31 -14.50 9.17
C ASN A 111 0.79 -13.45 10.16
N ALA A 112 -0.45 -13.59 10.65
CA ALA A 112 -1.01 -12.69 11.65
C ALA A 112 -0.26 -12.78 12.99
N VAL A 113 0.13 -13.99 13.42
CA VAL A 113 0.98 -14.16 14.61
C VAL A 113 2.35 -13.52 14.40
N TRP A 114 2.96 -13.77 13.25
CA TRP A 114 4.27 -13.20 12.91
C TRP A 114 4.23 -11.67 12.90
N TRP A 115 3.25 -11.07 12.23
CA TRP A 115 3.09 -9.61 12.17
C TRP A 115 2.86 -9.01 13.56
N LYS A 116 2.01 -9.63 14.38
CA LYS A 116 1.77 -9.18 15.75
C LYS A 116 3.06 -9.22 16.59
N LYS A 117 3.85 -10.28 16.46
CA LYS A 117 5.16 -10.39 17.14
C LYS A 117 6.16 -9.37 16.61
N PHE A 118 6.21 -9.14 15.31
CA PHE A 118 7.07 -8.14 14.69
C PHE A 118 6.77 -6.74 15.22
N TRP A 119 5.51 -6.30 15.21
CA TRP A 119 5.11 -5.00 15.74
C TRP A 119 5.34 -4.89 17.25
N LEU A 120 5.09 -5.93 18.03
CA LEU A 120 5.44 -5.91 19.45
C LEU A 120 6.96 -5.85 19.66
N SER A 121 7.75 -6.44 18.76
CA SER A 121 9.20 -6.38 18.82
C SER A 121 9.74 -4.99 18.43
N SER A 122 9.01 -4.18 17.67
CA SER A 122 9.45 -2.80 17.41
C SER A 122 9.44 -1.93 18.68
N LEU A 123 8.73 -2.33 19.75
CA LEU A 123 8.81 -1.70 21.07
C LEU A 123 10.22 -1.78 21.71
N TRP A 124 11.07 -2.71 21.25
CA TRP A 124 12.49 -2.73 21.62
C TRP A 124 13.22 -1.47 21.14
N LEU A 125 12.82 -0.91 19.99
CA LEU A 125 13.43 0.31 19.43
C LEU A 125 13.12 1.55 20.27
N LEU A 126 11.98 1.58 20.98
CA LEU A 126 11.67 2.66 21.92
C LEU A 126 12.67 2.73 23.07
N ASN A 127 13.24 1.59 23.47
CA ASN A 127 14.29 1.54 24.50
C ASN A 127 15.62 2.11 23.98
N ALA A 128 15.96 1.84 22.72
CA ALA A 128 17.13 2.45 22.09
C ALA A 128 16.95 3.97 21.92
N LEU A 129 15.75 4.40 21.50
CA LEU A 129 15.40 5.82 21.36
C LEU A 129 15.43 6.55 22.71
N SER A 130 14.98 5.94 23.80
CA SER A 130 14.98 6.57 25.13
C SER A 130 16.41 6.87 25.61
N VAL A 131 17.37 5.98 25.36
CA VAL A 131 18.79 6.22 25.68
C VAL A 131 19.38 7.36 24.85
N VAL A 132 19.04 7.44 23.56
CA VAL A 132 19.47 8.53 22.67
C VAL A 132 18.88 9.87 23.12
N ILE A 133 17.57 9.90 23.41
CA ILE A 133 16.87 11.09 23.91
C ILE A 133 17.48 11.54 25.24
N TYR A 134 17.75 10.61 26.17
CA TYR A 134 18.40 10.92 27.45
C TYR A 134 19.76 11.59 27.26
N LYS A 135 20.61 11.06 26.38
CA LYS A 135 21.91 11.69 26.06
C LYS A 135 21.74 13.08 25.44
N LEU A 136 20.81 13.24 24.50
CA LEU A 136 20.51 14.54 23.89
C LEU A 136 20.08 15.57 24.93
N VAL A 137 19.14 15.21 25.81
CA VAL A 137 18.66 16.09 26.90
C VAL A 137 19.80 16.44 27.85
N TYR A 138 20.61 15.45 28.25
CA TYR A 138 21.77 15.68 29.12
C TYR A 138 22.77 16.67 28.49
N SER A 139 23.13 16.48 27.22
CA SER A 139 24.03 17.39 26.49
C SER A 139 23.46 18.81 26.36
N ILE A 140 22.16 18.95 26.11
CA ILE A 140 21.48 20.27 26.07
C ILE A 140 21.53 20.94 27.44
N LEU A 141 21.23 20.20 28.52
CA LEU A 141 21.26 20.71 29.89
C LEU A 141 22.67 21.14 30.32
N GLU A 142 23.72 20.38 29.96
CA GLU A 142 25.09 20.80 30.19
C GLU A 142 25.40 22.14 29.51
N LEU A 143 25.00 22.30 28.24
CA LEU A 143 25.15 23.55 27.49
C LEU A 143 24.49 24.75 28.19
N PHE A 144 23.28 24.57 28.72
CA PHE A 144 22.58 25.61 29.49
C PHE A 144 23.22 25.90 30.85
N SER A 145 23.75 24.87 31.52
CA SER A 145 24.39 25.02 32.84
C SER A 145 25.68 25.83 32.77
N VAL A 146 26.51 25.58 31.75
CA VAL A 146 27.74 26.33 31.48
C VAL A 146 27.41 27.79 31.17
N ASN A 147 26.36 28.04 30.38
CA ASN A 147 25.95 29.40 30.01
C ASN A 147 25.40 30.21 31.21
N LYS A 148 24.90 29.54 32.25
CA LYS A 148 24.35 30.19 33.47
C LYS A 148 25.45 30.71 34.39
N GLU A 149 26.66 30.14 34.32
CA GLU A 149 27.80 30.55 35.14
C GLU A 149 28.56 31.77 34.56
N TYR A 150 28.40 32.04 33.26
CA TYR A 150 28.97 33.23 32.60
C TYR A 150 28.20 34.54 32.82
N HIS A 151 27.02 34.51 33.46
CA HIS A 151 26.21 35.71 33.70
C HIS A 151 26.40 36.38 35.07
N LEU A 152 27.28 35.85 35.94
CA LEU A 152 27.48 36.41 37.30
C LEU A 152 28.90 36.92 37.62
N VAL A 153 29.87 36.80 36.72
CA VAL A 153 31.19 37.41 36.92
C VAL A 153 31.73 37.96 35.60
N HIS A 154 31.90 39.30 35.58
CA HIS A 154 32.61 40.13 34.60
C HIS A 154 31.89 40.63 33.34
N GLY A 155 31.80 41.95 33.27
CA GLY A 155 31.80 42.68 32.01
C GLY A 155 33.16 42.62 31.30
N ARG A 156 33.12 42.90 30.00
CA ARG A 156 34.22 43.34 29.12
C ARG A 156 35.35 42.33 28.84
N ARG A 157 35.16 41.50 27.80
CA ARG A 157 35.93 41.54 26.54
C ARG A 157 35.37 40.50 25.55
N ARG A 158 34.84 40.99 24.43
CA ARG A 158 34.56 40.18 23.24
C ARG A 158 35.89 39.65 22.70
N ASN A 159 36.04 38.33 22.65
CA ASN A 159 36.74 37.64 21.58
C ASN A 159 35.87 36.45 21.20
N SER A 160 35.21 36.56 20.04
CA SER A 160 34.38 35.53 19.45
C SER A 160 35.27 34.38 18.97
N SER A 161 35.29 33.29 19.72
CA SER A 161 35.64 31.97 19.17
C SER A 161 34.33 31.21 19.06
N THR A 162 33.91 31.02 17.82
CA THR A 162 32.74 30.25 17.42
C THR A 162 32.93 28.79 17.83
N PRO A 163 31.95 28.14 18.48
CA PRO A 163 31.95 26.69 18.56
C PRO A 163 31.70 26.13 17.16
N LEU A 164 32.69 25.41 16.62
CA LEU A 164 32.57 24.62 15.40
C LEU A 164 31.53 23.52 15.65
N LEU A 165 30.29 23.83 15.24
CA LEU A 165 29.24 22.84 15.01
C LEU A 165 29.79 21.78 14.04
N SER A 166 29.84 20.55 14.53
CA SER A 166 30.15 19.34 13.78
C SER A 166 29.39 19.30 12.46
N THR A 167 30.12 19.39 11.37
CA THR A 167 29.68 19.44 9.97
C THR A 167 29.15 18.10 9.42
N PHE A 168 28.66 17.19 10.27
CA PHE A 168 28.30 15.83 9.86
C PHE A 168 26.80 15.49 9.80
N MET A 169 25.88 16.46 9.88
CA MET A 169 24.44 16.15 10.00
C MET A 169 23.48 16.90 9.06
N VAL A 170 23.89 17.32 7.85
CA VAL A 170 22.92 17.78 6.83
C VAL A 170 23.38 17.43 5.41
N SER A 171 23.32 16.16 5.03
CA SER A 171 23.46 15.73 3.62
C SER A 171 22.61 14.49 3.31
N PHE A 172 21.31 14.53 3.61
CA PHE A 172 20.35 13.52 3.14
C PHE A 172 18.98 14.18 2.92
N LEU A 173 18.89 15.15 2.02
CA LEU A 173 17.60 15.71 1.55
C LEU A 173 17.79 16.57 0.29
N ALA A 174 18.25 16.00 -0.82
CA ALA A 174 18.26 16.69 -2.11
C ALA A 174 18.33 15.74 -3.33
N VAL A 175 17.61 14.61 -3.32
CA VAL A 175 17.47 13.74 -4.52
C VAL A 175 16.01 13.56 -4.96
N THR A 176 15.03 14.19 -4.29
CA THR A 176 13.60 14.03 -4.63
C THR A 176 12.99 15.18 -5.44
N LEU A 177 13.77 16.16 -5.91
CA LEU A 177 13.24 17.36 -6.57
C LEU A 177 13.27 17.31 -8.11
N LEU A 178 13.29 16.13 -8.70
CA LEU A 178 12.96 15.97 -10.12
C LEU A 178 11.62 15.22 -10.21
N PRO A 179 10.49 15.93 -10.42
CA PRO A 179 9.26 15.27 -10.82
C PRO A 179 9.46 14.79 -12.25
N SER A 180 9.93 13.56 -12.41
CA SER A 180 9.53 12.81 -13.61
C SER A 180 8.01 12.71 -13.53
N SER A 181 7.31 13.44 -14.38
CA SER A 181 5.85 13.41 -14.51
C SER A 181 5.43 12.06 -15.10
N THR A 182 5.66 10.99 -14.35
CA THR A 182 5.13 9.67 -14.66
C THR A 182 3.65 9.73 -14.33
N ALA A 183 2.82 9.51 -15.34
CA ALA A 183 1.40 9.42 -15.11
C ALA A 183 1.09 8.34 -14.05
N TYR A 184 0.11 8.62 -13.18
CA TYR A 184 -0.30 7.78 -12.07
C TYR A 184 -1.79 7.43 -12.19
N ARG A 185 -2.17 6.35 -11.52
CA ARG A 185 -3.58 5.89 -11.46
C ARG A 185 -4.41 6.87 -10.64
N CYS A 186 -5.52 7.31 -11.20
CA CYS A 186 -6.49 8.20 -10.55
C CYS A 186 -7.91 7.67 -10.77
N MET A 187 -8.82 7.96 -9.84
CA MET A 187 -10.27 7.79 -10.03
C MET A 187 -10.96 9.14 -9.95
N HIS A 188 -12.21 9.18 -10.40
CA HIS A 188 -13.12 10.33 -10.33
C HIS A 188 -12.80 11.51 -11.27
N GLU A 189 -11.61 11.54 -11.89
CA GLU A 189 -11.28 12.52 -12.94
C GLU A 189 -12.08 12.31 -14.24
N ALA A 190 -12.67 11.13 -14.40
CA ALA A 190 -13.60 10.80 -15.49
C ALA A 190 -14.66 9.79 -14.99
N PRO A 191 -15.86 9.78 -15.60
CA PRO A 191 -16.90 8.82 -15.24
C PRO A 191 -16.49 7.39 -15.63
N VAL A 192 -17.04 6.42 -14.91
CA VAL A 192 -16.94 5.00 -15.29
C VAL A 192 -17.45 4.78 -16.72
N TYR A 193 -16.83 3.86 -17.44
CA TYR A 193 -17.21 3.53 -18.81
C TYR A 193 -17.51 2.04 -18.95
N ASN A 194 -18.65 1.72 -19.56
CA ASN A 194 -19.12 0.36 -19.75
C ASN A 194 -19.29 0.05 -21.22
N GLN A 195 -18.69 -1.05 -21.68
CA GLN A 195 -18.91 -1.59 -23.02
C GLN A 195 -19.49 -3.00 -22.92
N HIS A 196 -20.65 -3.23 -23.52
CA HIS A 196 -21.26 -4.56 -23.55
C HIS A 196 -20.82 -5.35 -24.77
N PHE A 197 -20.86 -6.67 -24.65
CA PHE A 197 -20.53 -7.58 -25.73
C PHE A 197 -21.41 -8.83 -25.69
N ILE A 198 -21.58 -9.47 -26.84
CA ILE A 198 -22.45 -10.65 -27.02
C ILE A 198 -21.85 -11.60 -28.07
N ASN A 199 -22.04 -12.91 -27.89
CA ASN A 199 -21.65 -13.90 -28.89
C ASN A 199 -22.63 -13.92 -30.07
N ALA A 200 -22.29 -14.64 -31.13
CA ALA A 200 -23.12 -14.74 -32.33
C ALA A 200 -24.50 -15.36 -32.04
N GLU A 201 -24.58 -16.30 -31.09
CA GLU A 201 -25.81 -17.00 -30.72
C GLU A 201 -26.71 -16.19 -29.76
N GLY A 202 -26.18 -15.11 -29.17
CA GLY A 202 -26.90 -14.29 -28.20
C GLY A 202 -27.02 -14.88 -26.79
N SER A 203 -26.49 -16.07 -26.55
CA SER A 203 -26.60 -16.81 -25.29
C SER A 203 -25.54 -16.43 -24.25
N LEU A 204 -24.37 -16.00 -24.70
CA LEU A 204 -23.24 -15.58 -23.87
C LEU A 204 -22.99 -14.10 -24.10
N TYR A 205 -23.14 -13.31 -23.05
CA TYR A 205 -22.97 -11.87 -23.11
C TYR A 205 -22.29 -11.37 -21.84
N GLY A 206 -21.73 -10.17 -21.94
CA GLY A 206 -20.93 -9.62 -20.88
C GLY A 206 -20.76 -8.12 -20.94
N GLN A 207 -19.93 -7.62 -20.03
CA GLN A 207 -19.62 -6.23 -19.85
C GLN A 207 -18.13 -6.08 -19.55
N ILE A 208 -17.52 -5.09 -20.19
CA ILE A 208 -16.22 -4.54 -19.85
C ILE A 208 -16.49 -3.27 -19.07
N HIS A 209 -16.08 -3.26 -17.81
CA HIS A 209 -16.26 -2.15 -16.88
C HIS A 209 -14.91 -1.50 -16.60
N GLY A 210 -14.72 -0.23 -16.97
CA GLY A 210 -13.53 0.55 -16.66
C GLY A 210 -13.83 1.68 -15.66
N TRP A 211 -12.97 1.85 -14.66
CA TRP A 211 -13.12 2.85 -13.60
C TRP A 211 -11.85 3.67 -13.31
N LEU A 212 -10.67 3.20 -13.74
CA LEU A 212 -9.42 3.91 -13.55
C LEU A 212 -9.10 4.80 -14.76
N SER A 213 -8.44 5.90 -14.43
CA SER A 213 -7.85 6.83 -15.37
C SER A 213 -6.34 6.88 -15.17
N ASN A 214 -5.64 7.35 -16.20
CA ASN A 214 -4.25 7.78 -16.10
C ASN A 214 -4.23 9.30 -15.94
N CYS A 215 -3.56 9.81 -14.91
CA CYS A 215 -3.43 11.24 -14.64
C CYS A 215 -1.98 11.64 -14.51
N TYR A 216 -1.69 12.92 -14.67
CA TYR A 216 -0.40 13.51 -14.31
C TYR A 216 -0.63 14.86 -13.65
N ASP A 217 0.35 15.31 -12.86
CA ASP A 217 0.29 16.63 -12.26
C ASP A 217 0.82 17.66 -13.25
N GLU A 218 -0.04 18.60 -13.64
CA GLU A 218 0.34 19.77 -14.42
C GLU A 218 0.68 20.92 -13.47
N SER A 219 1.90 21.45 -13.58
CA SER A 219 2.33 22.63 -12.85
C SER A 219 1.86 23.90 -13.55
N PHE A 220 1.22 24.82 -12.82
CA PHE A 220 0.79 26.12 -13.31
C PHE A 220 1.17 27.23 -12.32
N SER A 221 1.32 28.48 -12.79
CA SER A 221 1.56 29.60 -11.89
C SER A 221 0.27 29.97 -11.17
N CYS A 222 0.32 30.02 -9.84
CA CYS A 222 -0.86 30.30 -9.00
C CYS A 222 -0.68 31.54 -8.11
N GLY A 223 0.47 32.22 -8.23
CA GLY A 223 0.75 33.44 -7.50
C GLY A 223 2.22 33.82 -7.56
N GLU A 224 2.57 34.84 -6.81
CA GLU A 224 3.95 35.29 -6.64
C GLU A 224 4.19 35.62 -5.17
N ILE A 225 5.32 35.17 -4.63
CA ILE A 225 5.78 35.57 -3.30
C ILE A 225 6.83 36.65 -3.52
N CYS A 226 6.51 37.86 -3.08
CA CYS A 226 7.39 39.00 -3.22
C CYS A 226 8.07 39.33 -1.89
N SER A 227 9.39 39.53 -1.95
CA SER A 227 10.18 40.07 -0.85
C SER A 227 10.71 41.45 -1.23
N THR A 228 10.69 42.37 -0.29
CA THR A 228 11.30 43.71 -0.47
C THR A 228 12.56 43.77 0.37
N ALA A 229 13.71 43.97 -0.28
CA ALA A 229 14.98 44.12 0.43
C ALA A 229 14.97 45.40 1.28
N THR A 230 15.32 45.27 2.56
CA THR A 230 15.34 46.37 3.53
C THR A 230 16.47 47.38 3.26
N SER A 231 17.48 47.01 2.48
CA SER A 231 18.67 47.83 2.21
C SER A 231 18.51 48.82 1.07
N ASP A 232 17.75 48.47 0.02
CA ASP A 232 17.61 49.26 -1.21
C ASP A 232 16.14 49.42 -1.66
N GLY A 233 15.18 48.82 -0.94
CA GLY A 233 13.76 48.85 -1.27
C GLY A 233 13.41 48.03 -2.52
N LYS A 234 14.35 47.23 -3.05
CA LYS A 234 14.12 46.47 -4.28
C LYS A 234 13.18 45.31 -4.01
N LYS A 235 12.07 45.26 -4.76
CA LYS A 235 11.09 44.17 -4.72
C LYS A 235 11.54 43.05 -5.67
N SER A 236 11.73 41.84 -5.15
CA SER A 236 11.95 40.62 -5.91
C SER A 236 10.76 39.70 -5.70
N CYS A 237 10.20 39.17 -6.79
CA CYS A 237 9.05 38.27 -6.74
C CYS A 237 9.44 36.92 -7.35
N ASP A 238 9.17 35.85 -6.62
CA ASP A 238 9.33 34.49 -7.11
C ASP A 238 7.95 33.92 -7.45
N THR A 239 7.81 33.35 -8.64
CA THR A 239 6.57 32.70 -9.06
C THR A 239 6.30 31.49 -8.18
N THR A 240 5.11 31.44 -7.59
CA THR A 240 4.60 30.28 -6.87
C THR A 240 3.96 29.33 -7.86
N TRP A 241 4.44 28.10 -7.88
CA TRP A 241 3.92 27.02 -8.72
C TRP A 241 2.99 26.15 -7.90
N CYS A 242 1.79 25.92 -8.43
CA CYS A 242 0.84 24.94 -7.92
C CYS A 242 0.76 23.76 -8.90
N SER A 243 0.33 22.61 -8.41
CA SER A 243 -0.01 21.46 -9.24
C SER A 243 -1.52 21.22 -9.25
N GLN A 244 -2.03 20.79 -10.39
CA GLN A 244 -3.39 20.24 -10.50
C GLN A 244 -3.33 18.91 -11.27
N PRO A 245 -4.16 17.93 -10.90
CA PRO A 245 -4.27 16.70 -11.68
C PRO A 245 -4.86 17.02 -13.06
N ARG A 246 -4.28 16.39 -14.10
CA ARG A 246 -4.80 16.39 -15.46
C ARG A 246 -5.00 14.97 -15.91
N LEU A 247 -6.13 14.75 -16.59
CA LEU A 247 -6.47 13.49 -17.21
C LEU A 247 -5.64 13.28 -18.48
N ASP A 248 -4.83 12.23 -18.50
CA ASP A 248 -4.14 11.74 -19.71
C ASP A 248 -5.01 10.72 -20.46
N LYS A 249 -5.49 9.67 -19.76
CA LYS A 249 -6.33 8.63 -20.35
C LYS A 249 -7.58 8.39 -19.51
N PRO A 250 -8.79 8.55 -20.08
CA PRO A 250 -10.04 8.20 -19.41
C PRO A 250 -10.26 6.68 -19.35
N PRO A 251 -11.23 6.19 -18.55
CA PRO A 251 -11.56 4.77 -18.50
C PRO A 251 -11.99 4.20 -19.85
N SER A 252 -12.58 5.01 -20.73
CA SER A 252 -12.97 4.57 -22.08
C SER A 252 -11.78 4.09 -22.92
N TYR A 253 -10.59 4.70 -22.75
CA TYR A 253 -9.38 4.27 -23.46
C TYR A 253 -9.02 2.80 -23.12
N TYR A 254 -9.10 2.47 -21.84
CA TYR A 254 -8.83 1.14 -21.31
C TYR A 254 -9.88 0.12 -21.75
N VAL A 255 -11.16 0.53 -21.71
CA VAL A 255 -12.27 -0.30 -22.19
C VAL A 255 -12.17 -0.58 -23.68
N ASP A 256 -11.83 0.41 -24.51
CA ASP A 256 -11.66 0.22 -25.95
C ASP A 256 -10.50 -0.75 -26.25
N SER A 257 -9.39 -0.63 -25.51
CA SER A 257 -8.26 -1.57 -25.61
C SER A 257 -8.67 -3.01 -25.28
N ALA A 258 -9.41 -3.20 -24.19
CA ALA A 258 -9.94 -4.51 -23.82
C ALA A 258 -11.00 -5.01 -24.82
N ALA A 259 -11.83 -4.13 -25.36
CA ALA A 259 -12.88 -4.46 -26.33
C ALA A 259 -12.29 -5.10 -27.60
N HIS A 260 -11.15 -4.60 -28.10
CA HIS A 260 -10.46 -5.24 -29.22
C HIS A 260 -10.04 -6.69 -28.93
N ARG A 261 -9.62 -6.99 -27.70
CA ARG A 261 -9.25 -8.35 -27.29
C ARG A 261 -10.48 -9.23 -27.11
N VAL A 262 -11.55 -8.69 -26.53
CA VAL A 262 -12.85 -9.39 -26.43
C VAL A 262 -13.39 -9.75 -27.81
N MET A 263 -13.30 -8.85 -28.79
CA MET A 263 -13.68 -9.15 -30.18
C MET A 263 -12.84 -10.26 -30.80
N SER A 264 -11.55 -10.36 -30.46
CA SER A 264 -10.69 -11.45 -30.93
C SER A 264 -11.12 -12.83 -30.41
N CYS A 265 -11.87 -12.88 -29.31
CA CYS A 265 -12.52 -14.09 -28.79
C CYS A 265 -13.86 -14.43 -29.50
N GLY A 266 -14.22 -13.71 -30.56
CA GLY A 266 -15.43 -13.97 -31.35
C GLY A 266 -16.69 -13.26 -30.85
N PHE A 267 -16.56 -12.31 -29.93
CA PHE A 267 -17.68 -11.49 -29.46
C PHE A 267 -17.90 -10.27 -30.35
N GLN A 268 -19.14 -9.79 -30.38
CA GLN A 268 -19.54 -8.54 -31.02
C GLN A 268 -19.87 -7.50 -29.95
N LEU A 269 -19.41 -6.27 -30.15
CA LEU A 269 -19.75 -5.15 -29.27
C LEU A 269 -21.21 -4.75 -29.47
N THR A 270 -21.93 -4.55 -28.38
CA THR A 270 -23.33 -4.13 -28.39
C THR A 270 -23.54 -2.97 -27.42
N ARG A 271 -24.61 -2.18 -27.62
CA ARG A 271 -24.97 -1.12 -26.67
C ARG A 271 -25.57 -1.68 -25.39
N THR A 272 -26.33 -2.77 -25.50
CA THR A 272 -27.09 -3.36 -24.39
C THR A 272 -27.09 -4.89 -24.48
N VAL A 273 -27.33 -5.52 -23.35
CA VAL A 273 -27.45 -6.98 -23.19
C VAL A 273 -28.76 -7.34 -22.51
N PRO A 274 -29.31 -8.54 -22.76
CA PRO A 274 -30.68 -8.87 -22.35
C PRO A 274 -30.86 -9.17 -20.86
N GLY A 275 -29.79 -9.36 -20.08
CA GLY A 275 -29.89 -9.74 -18.67
C GLY A 275 -28.68 -9.37 -17.83
N TRP A 276 -28.61 -9.98 -16.65
CA TRP A 276 -27.58 -9.70 -15.64
C TRP A 276 -26.21 -10.22 -16.07
N VAL A 277 -25.19 -9.45 -15.71
CA VAL A 277 -23.77 -9.75 -15.93
C VAL A 277 -23.06 -9.60 -14.59
N ASP A 278 -22.94 -10.71 -13.86
CA ASP A 278 -22.45 -10.72 -12.48
C ASP A 278 -21.21 -11.61 -12.28
N LYS A 279 -20.78 -12.36 -13.31
CA LYS A 279 -19.68 -13.30 -13.20
C LYS A 279 -18.39 -12.73 -13.78
N ARG A 280 -17.51 -12.24 -12.91
CA ARG A 280 -16.18 -11.76 -13.29
C ARG A 280 -15.32 -12.89 -13.87
N ILE A 281 -14.58 -12.59 -14.94
CA ILE A 281 -13.48 -13.42 -15.44
C ILE A 281 -12.28 -13.24 -14.51
N ALA A 282 -11.92 -14.29 -13.77
CA ALA A 282 -10.99 -14.21 -12.64
C ALA A 282 -9.50 -14.19 -13.06
N ASN A 283 -9.12 -13.34 -14.01
CA ASN A 283 -7.71 -13.12 -14.37
C ASN A 283 -7.25 -11.75 -13.83
N PRO A 284 -6.48 -11.68 -12.72
CA PRO A 284 -6.05 -10.42 -12.10
C PRO A 284 -5.26 -9.49 -13.03
N ARG A 285 -4.66 -10.02 -14.11
CA ARG A 285 -3.90 -9.23 -15.08
C ARG A 285 -4.81 -8.42 -16.00
N ILE A 286 -6.07 -8.80 -16.17
CA ILE A 286 -7.06 -7.97 -16.87
C ILE A 286 -7.23 -6.66 -16.12
N GLU A 287 -7.44 -6.72 -14.80
CA GLU A 287 -7.48 -5.50 -13.98
C GLU A 287 -6.11 -4.83 -13.91
N GLY A 288 -5.02 -5.60 -13.85
CA GLY A 288 -3.67 -5.09 -13.60
C GLY A 288 -3.07 -4.31 -14.77
N GLU A 289 -3.26 -4.83 -15.99
CA GLU A 289 -2.69 -4.26 -17.21
C GLU A 289 -3.69 -3.41 -17.98
N LEU A 290 -4.95 -3.85 -18.04
CA LEU A 290 -5.98 -3.17 -18.83
C LEU A 290 -6.86 -2.27 -17.97
N TRP A 291 -6.79 -2.32 -16.63
CA TRP A 291 -7.57 -1.49 -15.72
C TRP A 291 -9.09 -1.57 -15.95
N VAL A 292 -9.54 -2.75 -16.34
CA VAL A 292 -10.96 -3.08 -16.55
C VAL A 292 -11.31 -4.37 -15.84
N LYS A 293 -12.61 -4.56 -15.62
CA LYS A 293 -13.22 -5.78 -15.13
C LYS A 293 -14.05 -6.35 -16.26
N VAL A 294 -13.74 -7.56 -16.69
CA VAL A 294 -14.54 -8.29 -17.68
C VAL A 294 -15.46 -9.24 -16.94
N SER A 295 -16.76 -9.15 -17.21
CA SER A 295 -17.77 -10.01 -16.60
C SER A 295 -18.69 -10.61 -17.67
N VAL A 296 -19.22 -11.80 -17.41
CA VAL A 296 -20.14 -12.55 -18.26
C VAL A 296 -21.37 -12.99 -17.48
N ASN A 297 -22.43 -13.37 -18.19
CA ASN A 297 -23.64 -13.91 -17.58
C ASN A 297 -23.48 -15.37 -17.10
N GLN A 298 -22.59 -16.13 -17.73
CA GLN A 298 -22.34 -17.54 -17.41
C GLN A 298 -20.95 -17.99 -17.81
N PHE A 299 -20.37 -18.98 -17.11
CA PHE A 299 -19.11 -19.60 -17.49
C PHE A 299 -19.30 -20.88 -18.29
N ASN A 300 -20.28 -21.68 -17.88
CA ASN A 300 -20.44 -23.05 -18.33
C ASN A 300 -21.75 -23.25 -19.08
N ASN A 301 -21.76 -24.20 -20.00
CA ASN A 301 -22.97 -24.81 -20.56
C ASN A 301 -23.09 -26.27 -20.07
N SER A 302 -23.93 -27.09 -20.71
CA SER A 302 -24.05 -28.53 -20.41
C SER A 302 -22.73 -29.30 -20.54
N ASP A 303 -21.80 -28.80 -21.35
CA ASP A 303 -20.59 -29.49 -21.78
C ASP A 303 -19.34 -29.01 -21.02
N GLY A 304 -19.51 -28.11 -20.04
CA GLY A 304 -18.42 -27.55 -19.23
C GLY A 304 -18.12 -26.09 -19.54
N LEU A 305 -16.87 -25.67 -19.35
CA LEU A 305 -16.43 -24.29 -19.55
C LEU A 305 -16.50 -23.91 -21.03
N LEU A 306 -17.17 -22.81 -21.35
CA LEU A 306 -17.28 -22.32 -22.72
C LEU A 306 -15.91 -21.86 -23.24
N GLN A 307 -15.50 -22.31 -24.42
CA GLN A 307 -14.21 -21.94 -25.03
C GLN A 307 -14.03 -20.42 -25.18
N GLN A 308 -15.12 -19.70 -25.49
CA GLN A 308 -15.11 -18.24 -25.54
C GLN A 308 -14.81 -17.61 -24.18
N VAL A 309 -15.30 -18.19 -23.08
CA VAL A 309 -15.01 -17.74 -21.71
C VAL A 309 -13.55 -18.02 -21.35
N GLN A 310 -13.01 -19.17 -21.77
CA GLN A 310 -11.58 -19.45 -21.62
C GLN A 310 -10.73 -18.44 -22.41
N CYS A 311 -11.12 -18.10 -23.64
CA CYS A 311 -10.44 -17.05 -24.41
C CYS A 311 -10.47 -15.70 -23.67
N LEU A 312 -11.61 -15.32 -23.07
CA LEU A 312 -11.70 -14.10 -22.24
C LEU A 312 -10.73 -14.13 -21.06
N TYR A 313 -10.54 -15.29 -20.43
CA TYR A 313 -9.55 -15.46 -19.38
C TYR A 313 -8.12 -15.26 -19.91
N ASP A 314 -7.83 -15.66 -21.15
CA ASP A 314 -6.49 -15.61 -21.75
C ASP A 314 -6.18 -14.30 -22.52
N ILE A 315 -7.07 -13.29 -22.53
CA ILE A 315 -6.85 -12.02 -23.26
C ILE A 315 -5.62 -11.24 -22.79
N VAL A 316 -5.17 -11.49 -21.57
CA VAL A 316 -3.89 -11.02 -21.03
C VAL A 316 -3.07 -12.24 -20.61
N ALA A 317 -2.01 -12.49 -21.37
CA ALA A 317 -1.11 -13.62 -21.19
C ALA A 317 -0.24 -13.47 -19.93
N PRO A 318 0.26 -14.59 -19.37
CA PRO A 318 1.31 -14.53 -18.36
C PRO A 318 2.58 -13.84 -18.88
N PRO A 319 3.32 -13.14 -17.99
CA PRO A 319 4.68 -12.72 -18.31
C PRO A 319 5.51 -13.96 -18.70
N GLN A 320 6.25 -13.84 -19.80
CA GLN A 320 7.16 -14.88 -20.31
C GLN A 320 8.45 -14.95 -19.49
#